data_AF-A0A7Y7WPX1-F1
#
_entry.id   AF-A0A7Y7WPX1-F1
#
_cell.length_a   1.000
_cell.length_b   1.000
_cell.length_c   1.000
_cell.angle_alpha   90.00
_cell.angle_beta   90.00
_cell.angle_gamma   90.00
#
_symmetry.space_group_name_H-M   'P 1'
#
loop_
_entity.id
_entity.type
_entity.pdbx_description
1 polymer ?
#
loop_
_entity_poly.entity_id
_entity_poly.type
_entity_poly.pdbx_seq_one_letter_code
_entity_poly.pdbx_strand_id
1 'polypeptide(L)'
;MASLVLGVSLLCHAALAATQAGAAAVEVQPSPGRFLFWTPAEQRFGYRNMERIFPTRVVSRGTAAVFELPRAKGELAVNFVHHGRPLDTATFMRDTNVEGLLVIDHGRVLLERYGPDLTANERWTSWSVAKSITSTLLGAAIQDGFIHSIEDPVTRYLPELSGSAYDTVTIRQLLTMTSGVRWSEDYRDPCSDVNQFAHLSEHPGHSILDYMAGLQREAPPGTRFVYKTGETDLIGLLVSRVTHKGLADYLSEKIWSRTGMARDAVWALDARGSELSGCCLSMTLEDFGRFGLFFMNGGRAGGQQVLPANWVSEATHWEVRGDTANLGYGFQWWIGVDQTYQALGIFGQALYFDPRHELLVVVLGAWPSASDKERFAERQAFFDAVGKAVSLASPARDFPTPSPLSLP
;
A
#
# COMPACT_ATOMS: atom_id res chain seq x y z
N MET A 1 -88.65 20.19 4.14
CA MET A 1 -87.92 20.85 5.26
C MET A 1 -88.27 20.12 6.53
N ALA A 2 -87.41 19.57 7.36
CA ALA A 2 -86.00 19.25 7.38
C ALA A 2 -85.88 18.32 8.61
N SER A 3 -85.28 17.13 8.48
CA SER A 3 -85.06 16.22 9.62
C SER A 3 -83.60 15.80 9.70
N LEU A 4 -82.97 16.18 10.82
CA LEU A 4 -81.72 15.67 11.37
C LEU A 4 -81.90 14.21 11.81
N VAL A 5 -80.91 13.32 11.55
CA VAL A 5 -80.37 12.32 12.52
C VAL A 5 -78.93 11.94 12.11
N LEU A 6 -78.09 11.79 13.14
CA LEU A 6 -76.65 11.48 13.20
C LEU A 6 -76.22 10.06 12.75
N GLY A 7 -74.90 9.94 12.47
CA GLY A 7 -74.07 8.74 12.70
C GLY A 7 -73.60 8.05 11.41
N VAL A 8 -72.37 7.57 11.19
CA VAL A 8 -71.25 7.16 12.07
C VAL A 8 -69.95 7.20 11.25
N SER A 9 -68.84 7.42 11.93
CA SER A 9 -67.43 7.42 11.49
C SER A 9 -66.97 6.17 10.73
N LEU A 10 -66.10 6.35 9.71
CA LEU A 10 -65.05 5.39 9.37
C LEU A 10 -63.80 6.11 8.87
N LEU A 11 -62.76 6.10 9.69
CA LEU A 11 -61.36 6.29 9.31
C LEU A 11 -60.86 4.98 8.68
N CYS A 12 -60.17 5.04 7.53
CA CYS A 12 -58.88 4.37 7.34
C CYS A 12 -58.25 4.62 5.95
N HIS A 13 -57.11 5.30 5.98
CA HIS A 13 -55.85 5.00 5.27
C HIS A 13 -55.89 4.44 3.84
N ALA A 14 -55.53 5.28 2.86
CA ALA A 14 -54.81 4.84 1.66
C ALA A 14 -53.71 5.86 1.33
N ALA A 15 -52.50 5.34 1.14
CA ALA A 15 -51.22 6.01 1.16
C ALA A 15 -50.99 6.99 0.00
N LEU A 16 -50.38 8.16 0.31
CA LEU A 16 -49.53 8.85 -0.65
C LEU A 16 -48.21 8.08 -0.74
N ALA A 17 -48.05 7.31 -1.80
CA ALA A 17 -46.73 6.84 -2.22
C ALA A 17 -45.96 8.03 -2.82
N ALA A 18 -45.23 8.76 -1.99
CA ALA A 18 -44.19 9.65 -2.45
C ALA A 18 -43.00 8.78 -2.89
N THR A 19 -42.78 8.68 -4.19
CA THR A 19 -41.56 8.14 -4.77
C THR A 19 -40.39 9.02 -4.36
N GLN A 20 -39.63 8.59 -3.34
CA GLN A 20 -38.24 9.05 -3.18
C GLN A 20 -37.43 8.45 -4.32
N ALA A 21 -37.42 9.14 -5.46
CA ALA A 21 -36.32 9.02 -6.39
C ALA A 21 -35.09 9.53 -5.64
N GLY A 22 -34.28 8.61 -5.12
CA GLY A 22 -32.98 8.94 -4.55
C GLY A 22 -32.19 9.69 -5.60
N ALA A 23 -31.91 10.96 -5.35
CA ALA A 23 -30.93 11.68 -6.14
C ALA A 23 -29.62 10.90 -6.02
N ALA A 24 -29.17 10.30 -7.12
CA ALA A 24 -27.83 9.73 -7.18
C ALA A 24 -26.87 10.84 -6.76
N ALA A 25 -26.14 10.63 -5.67
CA ALA A 25 -25.10 11.57 -5.25
C ALA A 25 -24.16 11.72 -6.45
N VAL A 26 -24.00 12.95 -6.94
CA VAL A 26 -23.04 13.25 -8.00
C VAL A 26 -21.66 12.88 -7.43
N GLU A 27 -21.05 11.81 -7.94
CA GLU A 27 -19.67 11.46 -7.62
C GLU A 27 -18.79 12.64 -8.05
N VAL A 28 -18.32 13.42 -7.08
CA VAL A 28 -17.38 14.52 -7.33
C VAL A 28 -16.02 13.89 -7.58
N GLN A 29 -15.59 13.89 -8.83
CA GLN A 29 -14.23 13.53 -9.19
C GLN A 29 -13.28 14.55 -8.54
N PRO A 30 -12.37 14.12 -7.65
CA PRO A 30 -11.53 15.04 -6.92
C PRO A 30 -10.32 15.48 -7.74
N SER A 31 -9.70 16.60 -7.32
CA SER A 31 -8.47 17.12 -7.93
C SER A 31 -7.26 16.28 -7.52
N PRO A 32 -6.38 15.89 -8.47
CA PRO A 32 -5.22 15.05 -8.18
C PRO A 32 -4.30 15.68 -7.12
N GLY A 33 -3.91 16.94 -7.28
CA GLY A 33 -2.92 17.62 -6.43
C GLY A 33 -3.39 17.90 -5.00
N ARG A 34 -4.65 17.57 -4.67
CA ARG A 34 -5.21 17.70 -3.32
C ARG A 34 -5.49 16.36 -2.66
N PHE A 35 -4.90 15.26 -3.15
CA PHE A 35 -5.18 13.91 -2.65
C PHE A 35 -4.96 13.74 -1.14
N LEU A 36 -4.04 14.51 -0.54
CA LEU A 36 -3.80 14.54 0.91
C LEU A 36 -4.97 15.15 1.71
N PHE A 37 -5.82 15.94 1.05
CA PHE A 37 -6.92 16.71 1.65
C PHE A 37 -8.29 16.31 1.10
N TRP A 38 -8.40 15.20 0.37
CA TRP A 38 -9.69 14.70 -0.09
C TRP A 38 -10.60 14.44 1.11
N THR A 39 -11.84 14.92 0.98
CA THR A 39 -12.92 14.60 1.91
C THR A 39 -13.21 13.09 1.89
N PRO A 40 -13.84 12.52 2.92
CA PRO A 40 -14.19 11.10 2.92
C PRO A 40 -15.00 10.65 1.68
N ALA A 41 -15.84 11.52 1.12
CA ALA A 41 -16.57 11.21 -0.12
C ALA A 41 -15.64 11.13 -1.34
N GLU A 42 -14.70 12.05 -1.45
CA GLU A 42 -13.68 12.05 -2.50
C GLU A 42 -12.70 10.88 -2.35
N GLN A 43 -12.35 10.48 -1.12
CA GLN A 43 -11.51 9.31 -0.85
C GLN A 43 -12.17 8.02 -1.36
N ARG A 44 -13.44 7.78 -1.01
CA ARG A 44 -14.23 6.63 -1.48
C ARG A 44 -14.24 6.51 -3.00
N PHE A 45 -14.40 7.64 -3.69
CA PHE A 45 -14.32 7.67 -5.14
C PHE A 45 -12.88 7.43 -5.62
N GLY A 46 -11.94 8.25 -5.16
CA GLY A 46 -10.64 8.36 -5.79
C GLY A 46 -9.74 7.16 -5.56
N TYR A 47 -9.80 6.53 -4.38
CA TYR A 47 -8.91 5.42 -4.04
C TYR A 47 -9.15 4.20 -4.94
N ARG A 48 -10.39 4.02 -5.43
CA ARG A 48 -10.75 2.96 -6.39
C ARG A 48 -10.73 3.39 -7.86
N ASN A 49 -10.48 4.66 -8.15
CA ASN A 49 -10.58 5.26 -9.48
C ASN A 49 -9.36 6.15 -9.82
N MET A 50 -8.15 5.79 -9.39
CA MET A 50 -6.96 6.61 -9.59
C MET A 50 -6.69 6.93 -11.07
N GLU A 51 -6.96 6.00 -11.98
CA GLU A 51 -6.84 6.18 -13.44
C GLU A 51 -7.83 7.17 -14.05
N ARG A 52 -8.91 7.51 -13.32
CA ARG A 52 -9.84 8.57 -13.72
C ARG A 52 -9.34 9.94 -13.28
N ILE A 53 -8.41 10.01 -12.33
CA ILE A 53 -7.94 11.23 -11.69
C ILE A 53 -6.53 11.60 -12.15
N PHE A 54 -5.64 10.62 -12.26
CA PHE A 54 -4.25 10.78 -12.66
C PHE A 54 -4.01 10.12 -14.03
N PRO A 55 -3.07 10.63 -14.84
CA PRO A 55 -2.44 9.81 -15.86
C PRO A 55 -1.84 8.57 -15.19
N THR A 56 -2.04 7.39 -15.79
CA THR A 56 -1.53 6.13 -15.23
C THR A 56 -0.86 5.28 -16.30
N ARG A 57 0.12 4.47 -15.90
CA ARG A 57 0.63 3.35 -16.70
C ARG A 57 0.08 2.04 -16.17
N VAL A 58 -0.32 1.15 -17.09
CA VAL A 58 -0.83 -0.17 -16.75
C VAL A 58 0.33 -1.10 -16.41
N VAL A 59 0.19 -1.83 -15.30
CA VAL A 59 1.03 -2.99 -14.97
C VAL A 59 0.26 -4.22 -15.45
N SER A 60 0.64 -4.76 -16.60
CA SER A 60 -0.10 -5.88 -17.20
C SER A 60 0.10 -7.17 -16.41
N ARG A 61 -0.98 -7.91 -16.16
CA ARG A 61 -0.93 -9.29 -15.63
C ARG A 61 -0.50 -10.32 -16.67
N GLY A 62 -0.28 -9.90 -17.91
CA GLY A 62 0.01 -10.79 -19.02
C GLY A 62 -1.12 -11.79 -19.28
N THR A 63 -0.75 -12.96 -19.78
CA THR A 63 -1.70 -14.03 -20.19
C THR A 63 -1.63 -15.27 -19.29
N ALA A 64 -0.75 -15.28 -18.28
CA ALA A 64 -0.62 -16.38 -17.35
C ALA A 64 -1.95 -16.65 -16.63
N ALA A 65 -2.14 -17.90 -16.21
CA ALA A 65 -3.28 -18.28 -15.40
C ALA A 65 -3.25 -17.54 -14.06
N VAL A 66 -4.42 -17.11 -13.60
CA VAL A 66 -4.56 -16.51 -12.27
C VAL A 66 -4.26 -17.59 -11.23
N PHE A 67 -3.44 -17.25 -10.25
CA PHE A 67 -3.24 -18.09 -9.08
C PHE A 67 -4.43 -17.92 -8.14
N GLU A 68 -5.32 -18.90 -8.15
CA GLU A 68 -6.47 -18.93 -7.24
C GLU A 68 -5.98 -19.12 -5.80
N LEU A 69 -6.22 -18.13 -4.94
CA LEU A 69 -5.84 -18.19 -3.54
C LEU A 69 -6.67 -19.28 -2.83
N PRO A 70 -6.06 -20.36 -2.32
CA PRO A 70 -6.80 -21.41 -1.64
C PRO A 70 -7.44 -20.87 -0.36
N ARG A 71 -8.70 -21.20 -0.12
CA ARG A 71 -9.48 -20.71 1.04
C ARG A 71 -9.67 -21.80 2.09
N ALA A 72 -9.64 -21.42 3.37
CA ALA A 72 -10.01 -22.30 4.46
C ALA A 72 -11.52 -22.60 4.49
N LYS A 73 -11.90 -23.66 5.20
CA LYS A 73 -13.32 -23.94 5.46
C LYS A 73 -13.82 -23.01 6.56
N GLY A 74 -14.61 -22.01 6.17
CA GLY A 74 -15.08 -20.97 7.09
C GLY A 74 -14.04 -19.87 7.28
N GLU A 75 -14.43 -18.86 8.05
CA GLU A 75 -13.63 -17.68 8.29
C GLU A 75 -13.06 -17.66 9.71
N LEU A 76 -11.84 -17.14 9.84
CA LEU A 76 -11.20 -16.87 11.12
C LEU A 76 -11.96 -15.80 11.90
N ALA A 77 -12.51 -16.19 13.05
CA ALA A 77 -13.08 -15.25 14.01
C ALA A 77 -11.96 -14.54 14.77
N VAL A 78 -11.84 -13.22 14.61
CA VAL A 78 -10.87 -12.39 15.33
C VAL A 78 -11.62 -11.53 16.33
N ASN A 79 -11.31 -11.75 17.62
CA ASN A 79 -11.87 -10.98 18.73
C ASN A 79 -10.73 -10.45 19.58
N PHE A 80 -10.80 -9.18 19.98
CA PHE A 80 -9.76 -8.53 20.76
C PHE A 80 -10.31 -7.41 21.64
N VAL A 81 -9.48 -6.91 22.54
CA VAL A 81 -9.82 -5.78 23.40
C VAL A 81 -8.83 -4.66 23.12
N HIS A 82 -9.35 -3.48 22.80
CA HIS A 82 -8.57 -2.26 22.59
C HIS A 82 -9.17 -1.15 23.46
N HIS A 83 -8.35 -0.53 24.31
CA HIS A 83 -8.79 0.43 25.34
C HIS A 83 -10.00 -0.02 26.18
N GLY A 84 -10.03 -1.31 26.55
CA GLY A 84 -11.11 -1.89 27.35
C GLY A 84 -12.42 -2.14 26.59
N ARG A 85 -12.48 -1.82 25.28
CA ARG A 85 -13.62 -2.14 24.43
C ARG A 85 -13.39 -3.48 23.73
N PRO A 86 -14.34 -4.44 23.82
CA PRO A 86 -14.29 -5.64 22.99
C PRO A 86 -14.61 -5.26 21.54
N LEU A 87 -13.78 -5.74 20.62
CA LEU A 87 -13.90 -5.53 19.18
C LEU A 87 -13.82 -6.87 18.46
N ASP A 88 -14.53 -6.95 17.34
CA ASP A 88 -14.45 -8.03 16.36
C ASP A 88 -14.00 -7.49 14.99
N THR A 89 -13.79 -8.38 14.02
CA THR A 89 -13.41 -8.00 12.65
C THR A 89 -14.34 -6.93 12.05
N ALA A 90 -15.65 -7.09 12.19
CA ALA A 90 -16.63 -6.18 11.58
C ALA A 90 -16.60 -4.79 12.22
N THR A 91 -16.46 -4.74 13.55
CA THR A 91 -16.34 -3.50 14.32
C THR A 91 -15.03 -2.80 14.02
N PHE A 92 -13.90 -3.52 13.97
CA PHE A 92 -12.62 -2.97 13.56
C PHE A 92 -12.72 -2.32 12.19
N MET A 93 -13.26 -3.03 11.20
CA MET A 93 -13.36 -2.48 9.84
C MET A 93 -14.23 -1.23 9.78
N ARG A 94 -15.41 -1.26 10.41
CA ARG A 94 -16.33 -0.11 10.43
C ARG A 94 -15.73 1.08 11.17
N ASP A 95 -15.24 0.87 12.39
CA ASP A 95 -14.79 1.96 13.25
C ASP A 95 -13.51 2.60 12.70
N THR A 96 -12.68 1.83 11.97
CA THR A 96 -11.41 2.29 11.36
C THR A 96 -11.45 2.58 9.86
N ASN A 97 -12.63 2.58 9.21
CA ASN A 97 -12.79 2.79 7.77
C ASN A 97 -11.87 1.87 6.94
N VAL A 98 -11.85 0.58 7.26
CA VAL A 98 -11.17 -0.43 6.42
C VAL A 98 -12.16 -0.95 5.39
N GLU A 99 -11.78 -0.82 4.12
CA GLU A 99 -12.57 -1.22 2.96
C GLU A 99 -12.14 -2.58 2.39
N GLY A 100 -10.94 -3.04 2.70
CA GLY A 100 -10.46 -4.36 2.29
C GLY A 100 -9.63 -4.99 3.38
N LEU A 101 -9.92 -6.26 3.69
CA LEU A 101 -9.20 -7.03 4.69
C LEU A 101 -8.99 -8.45 4.20
N LEU A 102 -7.72 -8.88 4.16
CA LEU A 102 -7.32 -10.22 3.76
C LEU A 102 -6.33 -10.77 4.79
N VAL A 103 -6.55 -12.00 5.26
CA VAL A 103 -5.60 -12.74 6.11
C VAL A 103 -5.25 -14.03 5.41
N ILE A 104 -3.95 -14.26 5.21
CA ILE A 104 -3.40 -15.46 4.61
C ILE A 104 -2.43 -16.10 5.60
N ASP A 105 -2.61 -17.39 5.86
CA ASP A 105 -1.75 -18.20 6.72
C ASP A 105 -1.27 -19.43 5.93
N HIS A 106 0.04 -19.65 5.85
CA HIS A 106 0.65 -20.74 5.07
C HIS A 106 0.08 -20.84 3.64
N GLY A 107 -0.09 -19.69 2.98
CA GLY A 107 -0.63 -19.58 1.63
C GLY A 107 -2.15 -19.80 1.49
N ARG A 108 -2.91 -19.91 2.58
CA ARG A 108 -4.37 -20.06 2.59
C ARG A 108 -5.08 -18.86 3.16
N VAL A 109 -6.12 -18.39 2.45
CA VAL A 109 -7.00 -17.31 2.91
C VAL A 109 -7.85 -17.81 4.07
N LEU A 110 -7.70 -17.17 5.22
CA LEU A 110 -8.47 -17.43 6.44
C LEU A 110 -9.58 -16.41 6.69
N LEU A 111 -9.42 -15.19 6.18
CA LEU A 111 -10.37 -14.09 6.31
C LEU A 111 -10.28 -13.23 5.06
N GLU A 112 -11.43 -12.92 4.46
CA GLU A 112 -11.55 -12.02 3.32
C GLU A 112 -12.85 -11.21 3.49
N ARG A 113 -12.71 -9.89 3.64
CA ARG A 113 -13.83 -8.98 3.83
C ARG A 113 -13.63 -7.70 3.04
N TYR A 114 -14.76 -7.19 2.56
CA TYR A 114 -14.86 -5.94 1.83
C TYR A 114 -15.81 -5.01 2.57
N GLY A 115 -15.42 -3.76 2.69
CA GLY A 115 -16.27 -2.68 3.18
C GLY A 115 -17.27 -2.23 2.11
N PRO A 116 -18.12 -1.24 2.43
CA PRO A 116 -19.19 -0.80 1.55
C PRO A 116 -18.71 -0.18 0.22
N ASP A 117 -17.47 0.30 0.14
CA ASP A 117 -16.98 1.09 -1.01
C ASP A 117 -16.01 0.33 -1.91
N LEU A 118 -15.71 -0.94 -1.59
CA LEU A 118 -14.79 -1.78 -2.35
C LEU A 118 -15.44 -3.13 -2.69
N THR A 119 -15.25 -3.59 -3.93
CA THR A 119 -15.58 -4.94 -4.36
C THR A 119 -14.32 -5.73 -4.71
N ALA A 120 -14.42 -7.05 -4.78
CA ALA A 120 -13.29 -7.95 -5.08
C ALA A 120 -12.57 -7.63 -6.42
N ASN A 121 -13.28 -7.00 -7.34
CA ASN A 121 -12.77 -6.67 -8.66
C ASN A 121 -12.19 -5.24 -8.74
N GLU A 122 -12.46 -4.38 -7.77
CA GLU A 122 -11.98 -3.01 -7.80
C GLU A 122 -10.53 -2.92 -7.32
N ARG A 123 -9.81 -1.95 -7.88
CA ARG A 123 -8.48 -1.60 -7.40
C ARG A 123 -8.61 -0.69 -6.20
N TRP A 124 -7.57 -0.63 -5.39
CA TRP A 124 -7.39 0.35 -4.33
C TRP A 124 -5.96 0.87 -4.35
N THR A 125 -5.78 2.16 -4.10
CA THR A 125 -4.45 2.76 -4.12
C THR A 125 -3.63 2.38 -2.88
N SER A 126 -2.38 2.02 -3.12
CA SER A 126 -1.43 1.52 -2.12
C SER A 126 -0.86 2.61 -1.20
N TRP A 127 -0.92 3.88 -1.63
CA TRP A 127 -0.12 4.94 -1.05
C TRP A 127 1.34 4.49 -0.87
N SER A 128 1.94 4.69 0.31
CA SER A 128 3.34 4.35 0.55
C SER A 128 3.65 2.84 0.60
N VAL A 129 2.65 1.94 0.53
CA VAL A 129 2.94 0.51 0.29
C VAL A 129 3.71 0.33 -1.03
N ALA A 130 3.49 1.21 -2.02
CA ALA A 130 4.27 1.24 -3.26
C ALA A 130 5.78 1.33 -3.04
N LYS A 131 6.26 1.93 -1.94
CA LYS A 131 7.69 2.06 -1.67
C LYS A 131 8.39 0.72 -1.51
N SER A 132 7.74 -0.21 -0.82
CA SER A 132 8.24 -1.57 -0.63
C SER A 132 8.27 -2.35 -1.95
N ILE A 133 7.35 -2.03 -2.87
CA ILE A 133 7.32 -2.57 -4.24
C ILE A 133 8.45 -1.96 -5.08
N THR A 134 8.68 -0.64 -4.99
CA THR A 134 9.79 0.05 -5.66
C THR A 134 11.15 -0.48 -5.19
N SER A 135 11.32 -0.69 -3.88
CA SER A 135 12.50 -1.38 -3.30
C SER A 135 12.66 -2.79 -3.87
N THR A 136 11.57 -3.53 -4.00
CA THR A 136 11.58 -4.87 -4.61
C THR A 136 12.03 -4.82 -6.08
N LEU A 137 11.61 -3.82 -6.86
CA LEU A 137 12.07 -3.63 -8.23
C LEU A 137 13.55 -3.23 -8.32
N LEU A 138 14.06 -2.47 -7.36
CA LEU A 138 15.49 -2.21 -7.24
C LEU A 138 16.27 -3.52 -7.00
N GLY A 139 15.76 -4.38 -6.11
CA GLY A 139 16.29 -5.73 -5.93
C GLY A 139 16.32 -6.53 -7.22
N ALA A 140 15.24 -6.50 -8.01
CA ALA A 140 15.20 -7.16 -9.32
C ALA A 140 16.24 -6.59 -10.31
N ALA A 141 16.45 -5.27 -10.31
CA ALA A 141 17.46 -4.63 -11.15
C ALA A 141 18.90 -5.02 -10.73
N ILE A 142 19.15 -5.24 -9.44
CA ILE A 142 20.41 -5.81 -8.94
C ILE A 142 20.56 -7.26 -9.41
N GLN A 143 19.52 -8.08 -9.28
CA GLN A 143 19.53 -9.48 -9.75
C GLN A 143 19.82 -9.59 -11.26
N ASP A 144 19.31 -8.65 -12.04
CA ASP A 144 19.54 -8.57 -13.49
C ASP A 144 20.93 -8.00 -13.85
N GLY A 145 21.71 -7.55 -12.87
CA GLY A 145 23.06 -7.02 -13.08
C GLY A 145 23.11 -5.56 -13.56
N PHE A 146 22.00 -4.82 -13.51
CA PHE A 146 21.95 -3.41 -13.88
C PHE A 146 22.56 -2.49 -12.82
N ILE A 147 22.61 -2.95 -11.57
CA ILE A 147 23.15 -2.20 -10.43
C ILE A 147 24.22 -3.07 -9.79
N HIS A 148 25.42 -2.49 -9.64
CA HIS A 148 26.58 -3.21 -9.13
C HIS A 148 26.48 -3.44 -7.62
N SER A 149 26.14 -2.42 -6.83
CA SER A 149 25.98 -2.53 -5.38
C SER A 149 25.06 -1.45 -4.81
N ILE A 150 24.37 -1.75 -3.71
CA ILE A 150 23.65 -0.71 -2.95
C ILE A 150 24.59 0.27 -2.23
N GLU A 151 25.88 -0.04 -2.14
CA GLU A 151 26.90 0.89 -1.64
C GLU A 151 27.37 1.89 -2.72
N ASP A 152 26.95 1.71 -3.98
CA ASP A 152 27.27 2.69 -5.02
C ASP A 152 26.63 4.05 -4.69
N PRO A 153 27.31 5.16 -5.01
CA PRO A 153 26.72 6.49 -4.88
C PRO A 153 25.56 6.62 -5.88
N VAL A 154 24.46 7.27 -5.46
CA VAL A 154 23.28 7.47 -6.30
C VAL A 154 23.61 8.24 -7.59
N THR A 155 24.56 9.17 -7.53
CA THR A 155 25.04 9.97 -8.67
C THR A 155 25.66 9.14 -9.79
N ARG A 156 26.08 7.90 -9.51
CA ARG A 156 26.51 6.95 -10.55
C ARG A 156 25.39 6.65 -11.55
N TYR A 157 24.15 6.61 -11.09
CA TYR A 157 22.98 6.21 -11.88
C TYR A 157 22.07 7.39 -12.22
N LEU A 158 22.11 8.44 -11.39
CA LEU A 158 21.42 9.72 -11.57
C LEU A 158 22.45 10.86 -11.55
N PRO A 159 23.27 11.02 -12.62
CA PRO A 159 24.34 12.01 -12.66
C PRO A 159 23.85 13.45 -12.51
N GLU A 160 22.58 13.73 -12.80
CA GLU A 160 21.95 15.03 -12.61
C GLU A 160 21.88 15.47 -11.13
N LEU A 161 22.06 14.54 -10.19
CA LEU A 161 22.18 14.85 -8.77
C LEU A 161 23.60 15.33 -8.38
N SER A 162 24.56 15.35 -9.31
CA SER A 162 25.93 15.78 -9.01
C SER A 162 25.99 17.26 -8.63
N GLY A 163 26.75 17.60 -7.60
CA GLY A 163 26.84 18.95 -7.03
C GLY A 163 25.71 19.29 -6.05
N SER A 164 24.82 18.34 -5.74
CA SER A 164 23.75 18.49 -4.75
C SER A 164 24.12 17.83 -3.41
N ALA A 165 23.18 17.87 -2.45
CA ALA A 165 23.29 17.12 -1.20
C ALA A 165 23.30 15.58 -1.39
N TYR A 166 23.18 15.07 -2.62
CA TYR A 166 23.24 13.63 -2.91
C TYR A 166 24.62 13.12 -3.37
N ASP A 167 25.63 13.99 -3.54
CA ASP A 167 26.96 13.61 -4.04
C ASP A 167 27.60 12.41 -3.32
N THR A 168 27.36 12.32 -2.01
CA THR A 168 27.94 11.29 -1.14
C THR A 168 26.90 10.28 -0.62
N VAL A 169 25.68 10.33 -1.15
CA VAL A 169 24.58 9.47 -0.71
C VAL A 169 24.61 8.16 -1.50
N THR A 170 24.62 7.02 -0.80
CA THR A 170 24.55 5.70 -1.44
C THR A 170 23.10 5.26 -1.68
N ILE A 171 22.92 4.25 -2.54
CA ILE A 171 21.61 3.63 -2.75
C ILE A 171 21.05 3.04 -1.44
N ARG A 172 21.88 2.40 -0.61
CA ARG A 172 21.50 1.91 0.73
C ARG A 172 20.90 3.04 1.55
N GLN A 173 21.53 4.22 1.56
CA GLN A 173 21.07 5.35 2.35
C GLN A 173 19.75 5.95 1.86
N LEU A 174 19.41 5.79 0.57
CA LEU A 174 18.05 6.06 0.10
C LEU A 174 17.08 4.99 0.60
N LEU A 175 17.44 3.71 0.48
CA LEU A 175 16.61 2.58 0.91
C LEU A 175 16.28 2.64 2.41
N THR A 176 17.23 3.05 3.24
CA THR A 176 17.08 3.20 4.69
C THR A 176 16.63 4.59 5.13
N MET A 177 16.37 5.50 4.18
CA MET A 177 15.94 6.88 4.42
C MET A 177 16.88 7.66 5.36
N THR A 178 18.19 7.45 5.19
CA THR A 178 19.25 8.04 6.00
C THR A 178 20.21 8.91 5.21
N SER A 179 19.81 9.50 4.09
CA SER A 179 20.67 10.37 3.26
C SER A 179 21.23 11.62 3.97
N GLY A 180 20.55 12.07 5.03
CA GLY A 180 20.81 13.35 5.69
C GLY A 180 20.37 14.58 4.89
N VAL A 181 19.61 14.42 3.81
CA VAL A 181 19.00 15.53 3.06
C VAL A 181 17.75 16.03 3.80
N ARG A 182 17.55 17.34 3.85
CA ARG A 182 16.39 17.97 4.50
C ARG A 182 15.11 17.59 3.79
N TRP A 183 14.08 17.21 4.55
CA TRP A 183 12.74 16.97 4.04
C TRP A 183 11.67 17.03 5.14
N SER A 184 10.51 17.58 4.81
CA SER A 184 9.30 17.60 5.63
C SER A 184 8.24 16.68 5.04
N GLU A 185 7.92 15.62 5.78
CA GLU A 185 6.84 14.67 5.49
C GLU A 185 5.58 14.96 6.35
N ASP A 186 5.33 16.22 6.73
CA ASP A 186 4.09 16.57 7.44
C ASP A 186 2.93 16.71 6.44
N TYR A 187 2.15 15.65 6.27
CA TYR A 187 0.99 15.61 5.38
C TYR A 187 -0.07 16.69 5.66
N ARG A 188 -0.08 17.32 6.83
CA ARG A 188 -1.06 18.36 7.21
C ARG A 188 -0.59 19.76 6.87
N ASP A 189 0.71 19.96 6.66
CA ASP A 189 1.30 21.25 6.32
C ASP A 189 1.34 21.42 4.80
N PRO A 190 0.55 22.34 4.21
CA PRO A 190 0.58 22.60 2.77
C PRO A 190 1.96 23.09 2.27
N CYS A 191 2.82 23.56 3.15
CA CYS A 191 4.18 24.00 2.84
C CYS A 191 5.24 22.90 3.01
N SER A 192 4.87 21.71 3.48
CA SER A 192 5.77 20.56 3.56
C SER A 192 6.25 20.11 2.18
N ASP A 193 7.44 19.50 2.14
CA ASP A 193 8.02 19.07 0.88
C ASP A 193 7.16 18.00 0.19
N VAL A 194 6.51 17.12 0.96
CA VAL A 194 5.58 16.12 0.40
C VAL A 194 4.33 16.73 -0.24
N ASN A 195 3.77 17.80 0.35
CA ASN A 195 2.61 18.50 -0.22
C ASN A 195 3.02 19.32 -1.45
N GLN A 196 4.14 20.04 -1.37
CA GLN A 196 4.66 20.79 -2.52
C GLN A 196 4.94 19.85 -3.69
N PHE A 197 5.56 18.70 -3.42
CA PHE A 197 5.81 17.70 -4.45
C PHE A 197 4.52 17.15 -5.07
N ALA A 198 3.51 16.83 -4.26
CA ALA A 198 2.20 16.40 -4.77
C ALA A 198 1.63 17.40 -5.79
N HIS A 199 1.71 18.71 -5.51
CA HIS A 199 1.29 19.75 -6.45
C HIS A 199 2.21 19.89 -7.67
N LEU A 200 3.53 19.86 -7.48
CA LEU A 200 4.51 20.00 -8.56
C LEU A 200 4.46 18.84 -9.55
N SER A 201 4.09 17.65 -9.08
CA SER A 201 3.93 16.45 -9.92
C SER A 201 2.88 16.63 -11.02
N GLU A 202 1.99 17.61 -10.91
CA GLU A 202 0.98 17.95 -11.94
C GLU A 202 1.52 18.91 -13.02
N HIS A 203 2.71 19.47 -12.84
CA HIS A 203 3.25 20.54 -13.68
C HIS A 203 4.43 20.02 -14.52
N PRO A 204 4.32 19.98 -15.88
CA PRO A 204 5.35 19.40 -16.75
C PRO A 204 6.75 20.04 -16.66
N GLY A 205 6.83 21.28 -16.14
CA GLY A 205 8.07 22.02 -15.96
C GLY A 205 8.87 21.62 -14.71
N HIS A 206 8.36 20.73 -13.88
CA HIS A 206 9.00 20.28 -12.65
C HIS A 206 9.25 18.78 -12.69
N SER A 207 10.39 18.35 -12.15
CA SER A 207 10.66 16.94 -11.89
C SER A 207 11.01 16.73 -10.42
N ILE A 208 10.70 15.55 -9.91
CA ILE A 208 11.17 15.15 -8.59
C ILE A 208 12.69 15.21 -8.50
N LEU A 209 13.40 14.87 -9.57
CA LEU A 209 14.86 14.92 -9.62
C LEU A 209 15.36 16.34 -9.35
N ASP A 210 14.82 17.33 -10.07
CA ASP A 210 15.22 18.74 -9.91
C ASP A 210 14.86 19.27 -8.52
N TYR A 211 13.68 18.88 -8.02
CA TYR A 211 13.22 19.24 -6.69
C TYR A 211 14.17 18.70 -5.61
N MET A 212 14.47 17.40 -5.66
CA MET A 212 15.36 16.75 -4.70
C MET A 212 16.79 17.31 -4.82
N ALA A 213 17.30 17.54 -6.03
CA ALA A 213 18.61 18.14 -6.26
C ALA A 213 18.77 19.53 -5.63
N GLY A 214 17.67 20.30 -5.52
CA GLY A 214 17.67 21.61 -4.87
C GLY A 214 17.67 21.58 -3.34
N LEU A 215 17.37 20.44 -2.72
CA LEU A 215 17.31 20.32 -1.27
C LEU A 215 18.70 20.37 -0.63
N GLN A 216 18.75 20.92 0.58
CA GLN A 216 19.99 21.13 1.32
C GLN A 216 20.27 19.97 2.26
N ARG A 217 21.56 19.75 2.57
CA ARG A 217 21.98 18.80 3.59
C ARG A 217 21.60 19.30 4.99
N GLU A 218 21.01 18.44 5.80
CA GLU A 218 20.68 18.69 7.22
C GLU A 218 21.57 17.86 8.17
N ALA A 219 21.99 16.67 7.74
CA ALA A 219 22.85 15.77 8.51
C ALA A 219 23.86 15.04 7.61
N PRO A 220 24.93 14.46 8.18
CA PRO A 220 25.78 13.53 7.44
C PRO A 220 24.98 12.31 6.93
N PRO A 221 25.28 11.78 5.74
CA PRO A 221 24.66 10.54 5.27
C PRO A 221 24.91 9.37 6.23
N GLY A 222 23.90 8.53 6.42
CA GLY A 222 23.90 7.36 7.29
C GLY A 222 23.62 7.65 8.77
N THR A 223 23.59 8.91 9.21
CA THR A 223 23.55 9.20 10.67
C THR A 223 22.16 9.49 11.23
N ARG A 224 21.16 9.78 10.37
CA ARG A 224 19.82 10.17 10.82
C ARG A 224 18.76 9.64 9.86
N PHE A 225 17.76 8.97 10.43
CA PHE A 225 16.53 8.61 9.74
C PHE A 225 15.60 9.81 9.59
N VAL A 226 15.14 10.05 8.36
CA VAL A 226 14.07 11.00 8.04
C VAL A 226 13.26 10.34 6.93
N TYR A 227 11.99 10.03 7.16
CA TYR A 227 11.13 9.42 6.15
C TYR A 227 10.86 10.40 4.99
N LYS A 228 11.12 9.97 3.73
CA LYS A 228 10.98 10.84 2.54
C LYS A 228 10.37 10.10 1.36
N THR A 229 9.20 10.51 0.94
CA THR A 229 8.58 10.02 -0.30
C THR A 229 9.45 10.31 -1.53
N GLY A 230 10.03 11.50 -1.62
CA GLY A 230 10.85 11.90 -2.77
C GLY A 230 12.12 11.05 -2.97
N GLU A 231 12.68 10.44 -1.92
CA GLU A 231 13.84 9.55 -2.08
C GLU A 231 13.44 8.22 -2.69
N THR A 232 12.24 7.73 -2.40
CA THR A 232 11.73 6.56 -3.10
C THR A 232 11.49 6.87 -4.58
N ASP A 233 11.04 8.09 -4.90
CA ASP A 233 10.93 8.56 -6.29
C ASP A 233 12.28 8.61 -7.02
N LEU A 234 13.37 8.97 -6.34
CA LEU A 234 14.71 8.82 -6.90
C LEU A 234 15.07 7.35 -7.14
N ILE A 235 14.73 6.43 -6.23
CA ILE A 235 14.94 4.98 -6.43
C ILE A 235 14.18 4.50 -7.67
N GLY A 236 12.92 4.92 -7.83
CA GLY A 236 12.11 4.57 -8.99
C GLY A 236 12.66 5.08 -10.32
N LEU A 237 13.12 6.34 -10.34
CA LEU A 237 13.80 6.91 -11.50
C LEU A 237 15.11 6.18 -11.81
N LEU A 238 15.89 5.81 -10.78
CA LEU A 238 17.11 5.03 -10.93
C LEU A 238 16.83 3.69 -11.61
N VAL A 239 15.85 2.93 -11.11
CA VAL A 239 15.45 1.65 -11.72
C VAL A 239 15.02 1.85 -13.17
N SER A 240 14.20 2.87 -13.44
CA SER A 240 13.75 3.15 -14.81
C SER A 240 14.92 3.49 -15.74
N ARG A 241 15.92 4.24 -15.26
CA ARG A 241 17.11 4.63 -16.03
C ARG A 241 17.98 3.43 -16.40
N VAL A 242 18.27 2.55 -15.44
CA VAL A 242 19.19 1.43 -15.67
C VAL A 242 18.54 0.28 -16.44
N THR A 243 17.22 0.13 -16.35
CA THR A 243 16.46 -0.89 -17.08
C THR A 243 15.96 -0.41 -18.45
N HIS A 244 15.99 0.91 -18.70
CA HIS A 244 15.37 1.57 -19.85
C HIS A 244 13.87 1.27 -20.02
N LYS A 245 13.16 1.06 -18.90
CA LYS A 245 11.72 0.74 -18.85
C LYS A 245 11.04 1.63 -17.81
N GLY A 246 9.75 1.90 -17.98
CA GLY A 246 8.95 2.45 -16.88
C GLY A 246 8.81 1.42 -15.76
N LEU A 247 8.59 1.86 -14.52
CA LEU A 247 8.43 0.94 -13.39
C LEU A 247 7.26 -0.02 -13.57
N ALA A 248 6.15 0.44 -14.16
CA ALA A 248 4.99 -0.41 -14.39
C ALA A 248 5.30 -1.53 -15.41
N ASP A 249 6.08 -1.21 -16.45
CA ASP A 249 6.49 -2.19 -17.46
C ASP A 249 7.48 -3.19 -16.87
N TYR A 250 8.44 -2.71 -16.07
CA TYR A 250 9.42 -3.58 -15.41
C TYR A 250 8.76 -4.47 -14.34
N LEU A 251 7.83 -3.92 -13.55
CA LEU A 251 7.01 -4.69 -12.60
C LEU A 251 6.20 -5.77 -13.31
N SER A 252 5.56 -5.42 -14.44
CA SER A 252 4.84 -6.35 -15.30
C SER A 252 5.73 -7.51 -15.75
N GLU A 253 6.88 -7.18 -16.33
CA GLU A 253 7.82 -8.14 -16.91
C GLU A 253 8.40 -9.10 -15.86
N LYS A 254 8.82 -8.57 -14.71
CA LYS A 254 9.60 -9.32 -13.72
C LYS A 254 8.71 -10.08 -12.74
N ILE A 255 7.58 -9.51 -12.35
CA ILE A 255 6.80 -10.00 -11.22
C ILE A 255 5.33 -10.20 -11.62
N TRP A 256 4.64 -9.15 -12.04
CA TRP A 256 3.17 -9.13 -12.15
C TRP A 256 2.64 -10.20 -13.10
N SER A 257 3.24 -10.32 -14.29
CA SER A 257 2.81 -11.30 -15.30
C SER A 257 3.22 -12.75 -15.00
N ARG A 258 4.00 -12.96 -13.94
CA ARG A 258 4.64 -14.25 -13.59
C ARG A 258 4.26 -14.79 -12.23
N THR A 259 3.37 -14.11 -11.51
CA THR A 259 2.97 -14.47 -10.13
C THR A 259 1.49 -14.79 -10.01
N GLY A 260 0.81 -15.00 -11.16
CA GLY A 260 -0.61 -15.35 -11.20
C GLY A 260 -1.53 -14.23 -10.72
N MET A 261 -1.15 -12.97 -10.93
CA MET A 261 -1.99 -11.81 -10.61
C MET A 261 -3.36 -11.90 -11.31
N ALA A 262 -4.42 -11.52 -10.61
CA ALA A 262 -5.79 -11.61 -11.09
C ALA A 262 -6.13 -10.49 -12.07
N ARG A 263 -5.63 -9.27 -11.83
CA ARG A 263 -5.95 -8.09 -12.65
C ARG A 263 -4.72 -7.28 -13.01
N ASP A 264 -4.88 -6.48 -14.07
CA ASP A 264 -3.96 -5.38 -14.35
C ASP A 264 -4.03 -4.35 -13.22
N ALA A 265 -2.86 -3.96 -12.72
CA ALA A 265 -2.71 -2.82 -11.82
C ALA A 265 -2.47 -1.53 -12.63
N VAL A 266 -2.59 -0.38 -11.97
CA VAL A 266 -2.30 0.93 -12.58
C VAL A 266 -1.42 1.75 -11.65
N TRP A 267 -0.37 2.37 -12.18
CA TRP A 267 0.53 3.23 -11.43
C TRP A 267 0.36 4.68 -11.89
N ALA A 268 0.03 5.57 -10.95
CA ALA A 268 -0.07 7.00 -11.23
C ALA A 268 1.26 7.58 -11.71
N LEU A 269 1.18 8.50 -12.67
CA LEU A 269 2.31 9.18 -13.28
C LEU A 269 2.36 10.65 -12.87
N ASP A 270 3.56 11.20 -12.81
CA ASP A 270 3.78 12.64 -12.84
C ASP A 270 3.50 13.22 -14.24
N ALA A 271 3.54 14.54 -14.34
CA ALA A 271 3.31 15.28 -15.58
C ALA A 271 4.41 15.08 -16.64
N ARG A 272 5.54 14.44 -16.30
CA ARG A 272 6.60 14.04 -17.24
C ARG A 272 6.44 12.57 -17.67
N GLY A 273 5.46 11.85 -17.14
CA GLY A 273 5.17 10.46 -17.46
C GLY A 273 5.99 9.44 -16.65
N SER A 274 6.62 9.85 -15.56
CA SER A 274 7.32 8.95 -14.63
C SER A 274 6.35 8.43 -13.57
N GLU A 275 6.43 7.16 -13.21
CA GLU A 275 5.64 6.64 -12.08
C GLU A 275 5.98 7.37 -10.79
N LEU A 276 4.95 7.75 -10.02
CA LEU A 276 5.08 8.25 -8.66
C LEU A 276 5.47 7.10 -7.73
N SER A 277 6.70 6.62 -7.83
CA SER A 277 7.15 5.36 -7.22
C SER A 277 7.18 5.34 -5.68
N GLY A 278 7.16 6.52 -5.06
CA GLY A 278 6.94 6.68 -3.63
C GLY A 278 5.49 6.43 -3.21
N CYS A 279 4.55 6.34 -4.17
CA CYS A 279 3.14 6.10 -3.88
C CYS A 279 2.35 5.40 -5.02
N CYS A 280 1.04 5.38 -4.82
CA CYS A 280 0.01 5.47 -5.86
C CYS A 280 -0.07 4.37 -6.92
N LEU A 281 0.50 3.19 -6.66
CA LEU A 281 0.17 1.97 -7.37
C LEU A 281 -1.19 1.44 -6.88
N SER A 282 -2.11 1.14 -7.79
CA SER A 282 -3.45 0.64 -7.45
C SER A 282 -3.65 -0.77 -7.98
N MET A 283 -4.08 -1.68 -7.10
CA MET A 283 -4.29 -3.10 -7.39
C MET A 283 -5.46 -3.66 -6.55
N THR A 284 -5.93 -4.86 -6.84
CA THR A 284 -7.01 -5.50 -6.07
C THR A 284 -6.52 -5.97 -4.70
N LEU A 285 -7.44 -6.17 -3.74
CA LEU A 285 -7.12 -6.70 -2.41
C LEU A 285 -6.34 -8.03 -2.48
N GLU A 286 -6.79 -8.95 -3.31
CA GLU A 286 -6.10 -10.23 -3.48
C GLU A 286 -4.74 -10.08 -4.18
N ASP A 287 -4.57 -9.13 -5.10
CA ASP A 287 -3.28 -8.91 -5.76
C ASP A 287 -2.23 -8.29 -4.82
N PHE A 288 -2.65 -7.49 -3.83
CA PHE A 288 -1.77 -7.18 -2.69
C PHE A 288 -1.34 -8.45 -1.94
N GLY A 289 -2.28 -9.39 -1.74
CA GLY A 289 -2.01 -10.70 -1.15
C GLY A 289 -1.02 -11.54 -1.98
N ARG A 290 -1.21 -11.61 -3.30
CA ARG A 290 -0.31 -12.32 -4.23
C ARG A 290 1.09 -11.71 -4.26
N PHE A 291 1.19 -10.37 -4.26
CA PHE A 291 2.47 -9.69 -4.12
C PHE A 291 3.15 -10.05 -2.78
N GLY A 292 2.39 -10.05 -1.69
CA GLY A 292 2.92 -10.45 -0.38
C GLY A 292 3.42 -11.90 -0.36
N LEU A 293 2.69 -12.85 -0.96
CA LEU A 293 3.12 -14.23 -1.10
C LEU A 293 4.38 -14.37 -1.98
N PHE A 294 4.48 -13.61 -3.07
CA PHE A 294 5.69 -13.54 -3.90
C PHE A 294 6.90 -13.10 -3.07
N PHE A 295 6.73 -12.05 -2.26
CA PHE A 295 7.81 -11.52 -1.45
C PHE A 295 8.22 -12.52 -0.35
N MET A 296 7.26 -13.14 0.34
CA MET A 296 7.52 -14.19 1.33
C MET A 296 8.20 -15.43 0.72
N ASN A 297 7.94 -15.73 -0.56
CA ASN A 297 8.57 -16.83 -1.29
C ASN A 297 10.02 -16.52 -1.74
N GLY A 298 10.71 -15.60 -1.06
CA GLY A 298 12.08 -15.23 -1.40
C GLY A 298 12.21 -14.52 -2.75
N GLY A 299 11.14 -13.90 -3.26
CA GLY A 299 11.17 -13.17 -4.53
C GLY A 299 11.31 -14.06 -5.77
N ARG A 300 10.64 -15.22 -5.78
CA ARG A 300 10.58 -16.13 -6.93
C ARG A 300 9.28 -15.96 -7.70
N ALA A 301 9.36 -15.88 -9.03
CA ALA A 301 8.20 -15.80 -9.92
C ALA A 301 8.40 -16.68 -11.16
N GLY A 302 7.36 -17.41 -11.60
CA GLY A 302 7.45 -18.32 -12.75
C GLY A 302 8.57 -19.35 -12.62
N GLY A 303 8.79 -19.86 -11.41
CA GLY A 303 9.89 -20.78 -11.09
C GLY A 303 11.31 -20.18 -11.09
N GLN A 304 11.47 -18.89 -11.43
CA GLN A 304 12.76 -18.20 -11.53
C GLN A 304 13.03 -17.30 -10.32
N GLN A 305 14.30 -17.14 -9.97
CA GLN A 305 14.75 -16.20 -8.95
C GLN A 305 14.73 -14.78 -9.54
N VAL A 306 13.84 -13.91 -9.04
CA VAL A 306 13.69 -12.52 -9.54
C VAL A 306 14.49 -11.54 -8.69
N LEU A 307 14.66 -11.81 -7.40
CA LEU A 307 15.44 -10.99 -6.47
C LEU A 307 16.73 -11.72 -6.06
N PRO A 308 17.78 -11.01 -5.60
CA PRO A 308 18.90 -11.67 -4.93
C PRO A 308 18.41 -12.59 -3.81
N ALA A 309 19.04 -13.75 -3.61
CA ALA A 309 18.55 -14.77 -2.70
C ALA A 309 18.39 -14.28 -1.23
N ASN A 310 19.23 -13.31 -0.84
CA ASN A 310 19.23 -12.64 0.47
C ASN A 310 18.42 -11.34 0.50
N TRP A 311 17.83 -10.89 -0.61
CA TRP A 311 17.18 -9.58 -0.67
C TRP A 311 16.04 -9.43 0.33
N VAL A 312 15.17 -10.43 0.45
CA VAL A 312 14.03 -10.37 1.38
C VAL A 312 14.53 -10.23 2.82
N SER A 313 15.52 -11.03 3.23
CA SER A 313 16.11 -10.96 4.57
C SER A 313 16.84 -9.64 4.83
N GLU A 314 17.53 -9.08 3.84
CA GLU A 314 18.22 -7.78 3.99
C GLU A 314 17.23 -6.63 4.01
N ALA A 315 16.25 -6.64 3.11
CA ALA A 315 15.24 -5.60 3.01
C ALA A 315 14.37 -5.50 4.26
N THR A 316 14.18 -6.62 4.96
CA THR A 316 13.41 -6.71 6.20
C THR A 316 14.28 -6.77 7.45
N HIS A 317 15.58 -6.51 7.32
CA HIS A 317 16.47 -6.34 8.47
C HIS A 317 16.25 -4.98 9.13
N TRP A 318 16.36 -4.95 10.47
CA TRP A 318 16.35 -3.69 11.21
C TRP A 318 17.68 -2.96 11.00
N GLU A 319 17.71 -2.02 10.07
CA GLU A 319 18.92 -1.21 9.78
C GLU A 319 18.99 0.00 10.73
N VAL A 320 17.89 0.72 10.88
CA VAL A 320 17.83 1.97 11.65
C VAL A 320 16.54 2.08 12.46
N ARG A 321 16.55 2.90 13.50
CA ARG A 321 15.33 3.24 14.24
C ARG A 321 14.47 4.18 13.39
N GLY A 322 13.23 3.79 13.11
CA GLY A 322 12.24 4.62 12.43
C GLY A 322 11.53 5.58 13.38
N ASP A 323 10.65 6.42 12.82
CA ASP A 323 9.83 7.39 13.56
C ASP A 323 8.41 6.89 13.88
N THR A 324 8.01 5.74 13.33
CA THR A 324 6.68 5.15 13.54
C THR A 324 6.69 4.16 14.70
N ALA A 325 5.98 4.48 15.79
CA ALA A 325 5.58 3.56 16.86
C ALA A 325 6.66 2.58 17.39
N ASN A 326 7.92 3.02 17.49
CA ASN A 326 9.08 2.19 17.86
C ASN A 326 9.41 1.05 16.88
N LEU A 327 9.00 1.15 15.63
CA LEU A 327 9.44 0.27 14.56
C LEU A 327 10.82 0.69 14.07
N GLY A 328 11.62 -0.30 13.68
CA GLY A 328 12.79 -0.11 12.86
C GLY A 328 12.41 0.14 11.41
N TYR A 329 13.42 0.41 10.61
CA TYR A 329 13.29 0.54 9.17
C TYR A 329 14.43 -0.20 8.47
N GLY A 330 14.07 -0.94 7.41
CA GLY A 330 14.98 -1.66 6.53
C GLY A 330 15.02 -1.00 5.15
N PHE A 331 15.00 -1.80 4.07
CA PHE A 331 14.98 -1.28 2.70
C PHE A 331 13.57 -0.98 2.24
N GLN A 332 13.03 0.16 2.69
CA GLN A 332 11.64 0.58 2.46
C GLN A 332 10.58 -0.29 3.15
N TRP A 333 10.93 -0.92 4.28
CA TRP A 333 10.07 -1.76 5.11
C TRP A 333 10.14 -1.33 6.58
N TRP A 334 9.00 -1.33 7.27
CA TRP A 334 8.92 -1.10 8.71
C TRP A 334 9.11 -2.41 9.47
N ILE A 335 9.98 -2.44 10.47
CA ILE A 335 10.42 -3.68 11.13
C ILE A 335 10.02 -3.67 12.61
N GLY A 336 9.28 -4.70 13.04
CA GLY A 336 8.96 -4.93 14.45
C GLY A 336 10.15 -5.53 15.21
N VAL A 337 10.18 -5.30 16.53
CA VAL A 337 11.21 -5.85 17.41
C VAL A 337 11.21 -7.39 17.47
N ASP A 338 10.09 -8.01 17.09
CA ASP A 338 9.89 -9.45 17.03
C ASP A 338 10.10 -10.04 15.63
N GLN A 339 10.79 -9.29 14.75
CA GLN A 339 11.09 -9.64 13.36
C GLN A 339 9.86 -9.74 12.44
N THR A 340 8.69 -9.26 12.91
CA THR A 340 7.59 -8.92 11.99
C THR A 340 8.02 -7.75 11.11
N TYR A 341 7.44 -7.64 9.92
CA TYR A 341 7.71 -6.50 9.04
C TYR A 341 6.46 -6.07 8.31
N GLN A 342 6.43 -4.81 7.89
CA GLN A 342 5.23 -4.19 7.34
C GLN A 342 5.57 -3.19 6.23
N ALA A 343 4.76 -3.20 5.16
CA ALA A 343 4.64 -2.07 4.25
C ALA A 343 3.46 -1.22 4.72
N LEU A 344 3.67 0.08 4.90
CA LEU A 344 2.64 0.99 5.42
C LEU A 344 2.32 2.10 4.43
N GLY A 345 1.03 2.40 4.27
CA GLY A 345 0.53 3.53 3.50
C GLY A 345 -0.28 4.47 4.37
N ILE A 346 -0.26 5.77 4.02
CA ILE A 346 -1.17 6.75 4.61
C ILE A 346 -2.63 6.33 4.39
N PHE A 347 -3.53 6.90 5.18
CA PHE A 347 -4.96 6.58 5.16
C PHE A 347 -5.30 5.13 5.53
N GLY A 348 -4.36 4.38 6.09
CA GLY A 348 -4.62 3.08 6.72
C GLY A 348 -4.19 1.86 5.93
N GLN A 349 -3.42 2.00 4.85
CA GLN A 349 -2.94 0.83 4.11
C GLN A 349 -1.88 0.08 4.89
N ALA A 350 -1.91 -1.25 4.85
CA ALA A 350 -0.84 -2.09 5.39
C ALA A 350 -0.77 -3.45 4.70
N LEU A 351 0.46 -3.93 4.50
CA LEU A 351 0.75 -5.36 4.37
C LEU A 351 1.62 -5.72 5.57
N TYR A 352 1.08 -6.51 6.49
CA TYR A 352 1.75 -6.99 7.69
C TYR A 352 2.17 -8.43 7.52
N PHE A 353 3.40 -8.75 7.94
CA PHE A 353 3.98 -10.07 7.82
C PHE A 353 4.49 -10.55 9.18
N ASP A 354 4.12 -11.77 9.55
CA ASP A 354 4.76 -12.51 10.64
C ASP A 354 5.39 -13.81 10.07
N PRO A 355 6.69 -13.78 9.77
CA PRO A 355 7.38 -14.91 9.15
C PRO A 355 7.36 -16.19 9.99
N ARG A 356 7.26 -16.08 11.33
CA ARG A 356 7.26 -17.25 12.22
C ARG A 356 6.02 -18.11 12.05
N HIS A 357 4.92 -17.49 11.62
CA HIS A 357 3.64 -18.13 11.40
C HIS A 357 3.29 -18.22 9.90
N GLU A 358 4.19 -17.83 8.99
CA GLU A 358 3.89 -17.68 7.56
C GLU A 358 2.59 -16.89 7.31
N LEU A 359 2.40 -15.84 8.12
CA LEU A 359 1.18 -15.04 8.17
C LEU A 359 1.36 -13.73 7.40
N LEU A 360 0.37 -13.40 6.58
CA LEU A 360 0.21 -12.13 5.88
C LEU A 360 -1.17 -11.56 6.17
N VAL A 361 -1.22 -10.28 6.55
CA VAL A 361 -2.46 -9.50 6.67
C VAL A 361 -2.40 -8.30 5.75
N VAL A 362 -3.39 -8.14 4.88
CA VAL A 362 -3.56 -6.97 4.01
C VAL A 362 -4.73 -6.13 4.52
N VAL A 363 -4.51 -4.83 4.68
CA VAL A 363 -5.51 -3.85 5.08
C VAL A 363 -5.52 -2.73 4.06
N LEU A 364 -6.71 -2.45 3.49
CA LEU A 364 -6.98 -1.31 2.63
C LEU A 364 -7.90 -0.35 3.37
N GLY A 365 -7.42 0.86 3.63
CA GLY A 365 -8.08 1.84 4.49
C GLY A 365 -8.51 3.12 3.77
N ALA A 366 -9.46 3.81 4.38
CA ALA A 366 -9.88 5.17 4.08
C ALA A 366 -9.97 6.00 5.37
N TRP A 367 -8.86 6.07 6.13
CA TRP A 367 -8.83 6.91 7.33
C TRP A 367 -9.11 8.37 6.96
N PRO A 368 -9.84 9.14 7.80
CA PRO A 368 -10.13 10.53 7.50
C PRO A 368 -8.89 11.44 7.43
N SER A 369 -7.75 10.97 7.95
CA SER A 369 -6.48 11.69 7.92
C SER A 369 -5.34 10.77 7.47
N ALA A 370 -4.30 11.36 6.87
CA ALA A 370 -3.18 10.61 6.32
C ALA A 370 -2.45 9.77 7.37
N SER A 371 -2.36 10.27 8.61
CA SER A 371 -1.76 9.59 9.75
C SER A 371 -2.64 9.77 10.98
N ASP A 372 -2.97 8.65 11.64
CA ASP A 372 -3.82 8.61 12.83
C ASP A 372 -3.23 7.61 13.84
N LYS A 373 -2.73 8.12 14.96
CA LYS A 373 -2.04 7.31 15.97
C LYS A 373 -2.94 6.29 16.63
N GLU A 374 -4.21 6.64 16.84
CA GLU A 374 -5.15 5.76 17.53
C GLU A 374 -5.59 4.62 16.60
N ARG A 375 -5.90 4.94 15.35
CA ARG A 375 -6.22 3.92 14.33
C ARG A 375 -5.03 3.02 14.02
N PHE A 376 -3.82 3.57 14.05
CA PHE A 376 -2.60 2.78 13.95
C PHE A 376 -2.48 1.78 15.11
N ALA A 377 -2.69 2.23 16.36
CA ALA A 377 -2.63 1.37 17.53
C ALA A 377 -3.71 0.27 17.50
N GLU A 378 -4.94 0.61 17.11
CA GLU A 378 -6.03 -0.36 16.96
C GLU A 378 -5.72 -1.40 15.88
N ARG A 379 -5.17 -0.98 14.73
CA ARG A 379 -4.73 -1.89 13.67
C ARG A 379 -3.60 -2.83 14.14
N GLN A 380 -2.65 -2.34 14.92
CA GLN A 380 -1.61 -3.20 15.49
C GLN A 380 -2.21 -4.21 16.49
N ALA A 381 -3.15 -3.79 17.33
CA ALA A 381 -3.86 -4.70 18.23
C ALA A 381 -4.66 -5.77 17.46
N PHE A 382 -5.23 -5.40 16.30
CA PHE A 382 -5.87 -6.34 15.39
C PHE A 382 -4.86 -7.36 14.82
N PHE A 383 -3.68 -6.94 14.37
CA PHE A 383 -2.63 -7.86 13.90
C PHE A 383 -2.20 -8.86 14.97
N ASP A 384 -1.97 -8.38 16.20
CA ASP A 384 -1.63 -9.24 17.34
C ASP A 384 -2.75 -10.25 17.64
N ALA A 385 -4.01 -9.84 17.48
CA ALA A 385 -5.17 -10.70 17.66
C ALA A 385 -5.31 -11.75 16.56
N VAL A 386 -5.02 -11.40 15.30
CA VAL A 386 -4.95 -12.36 14.20
C VAL A 386 -3.89 -13.42 14.50
N GLY A 387 -2.67 -13.03 14.88
CA GLY A 387 -1.60 -13.98 15.22
C GLY A 387 -2.00 -14.94 16.34
N LYS A 388 -2.69 -14.45 17.38
CA LYS A 388 -3.25 -15.28 18.45
C LYS A 388 -4.34 -16.22 17.94
N ALA A 389 -5.28 -15.72 17.13
CA ALA A 389 -6.40 -16.50 16.60
C ALA A 389 -5.91 -17.65 15.69
N VAL A 390 -4.95 -17.38 14.81
CA VAL A 390 -4.30 -18.38 13.95
C VAL A 390 -3.61 -19.47 14.77
N SER A 391 -2.88 -19.05 15.82
CA SER A 391 -2.21 -19.99 16.73
C SER A 391 -3.19 -20.91 17.48
N LEU A 392 -4.38 -20.40 17.84
CA LEU A 392 -5.42 -21.15 18.55
C LEU A 392 -6.26 -22.04 17.62
N ALA A 393 -6.50 -21.61 16.38
CA ALA A 393 -7.30 -22.33 15.40
C ALA A 393 -6.60 -23.60 14.87
N SER A 394 -5.34 -23.85 15.25
CA SER A 394 -4.51 -24.93 14.74
C SER A 394 -4.34 -26.11 15.71
N PRO A 395 -5.24 -27.13 15.75
CA PRO A 395 -4.86 -28.46 16.24
C PRO A 395 -4.28 -29.27 15.05
N ALA A 396 -3.01 -29.64 15.16
CA ALA A 396 -2.24 -30.47 14.22
C ALA A 396 -2.01 -29.88 12.81
N ARG A 397 -0.73 -29.66 12.49
CA ARG A 397 -0.22 -29.33 11.14
C ARG A 397 -0.30 -30.56 10.21
N ASP A 398 -1.48 -31.19 10.08
CA ASP A 398 -1.77 -32.24 9.10
C ASP A 398 -2.21 -31.62 7.77
N PHE A 399 -1.44 -30.64 7.32
CA PHE A 399 -1.49 -30.23 5.93
C PHE A 399 -0.32 -30.93 5.25
N PRO A 400 -0.51 -31.62 4.11
CA PRO A 400 0.64 -31.96 3.29
C PRO A 400 1.39 -30.65 3.10
N THR A 401 2.65 -30.57 3.54
CA THR A 401 3.52 -29.42 3.29
C THR A 401 3.36 -29.12 1.81
N PRO A 402 2.64 -28.04 1.42
CA PRO A 402 2.76 -27.57 0.07
C PRO A 402 4.25 -27.20 -0.03
N SER A 403 4.90 -27.63 -1.11
CA SER A 403 6.20 -27.06 -1.46
C SER A 403 6.10 -25.53 -1.28
N PRO A 404 7.02 -24.91 -0.54
CA PRO A 404 6.85 -23.57 0.03
C PRO A 404 6.36 -22.61 -1.04
N LEU A 405 5.23 -21.94 -0.76
CA LEU A 405 4.79 -20.70 -1.41
C LEU A 405 4.92 -20.67 -2.93
N SER A 406 4.79 -21.84 -3.59
CA SER A 406 5.09 -21.97 -5.01
C SER A 406 3.93 -21.38 -5.81
N LEU A 407 3.89 -20.05 -5.89
CA LEU A 407 3.24 -19.36 -7.00
C LEU A 407 3.74 -20.01 -8.30
N PRO A 408 2.85 -20.25 -9.27
CA PRO A 408 3.16 -20.99 -10.48
C PRO A 408 4.40 -20.48 -11.23
#